data_AF-A0AB38PP42-F1
#
_entry.id   AF-A0AB38PP42-F1
#
_cell.length_a   1.000
_cell.length_b   1.000
_cell.length_c   1.000
_cell.angle_alpha   90.00
_cell.angle_beta   90.00
_cell.angle_gamma   90.00
#
_symmetry.space_group_name_H-M   'P 1'
#
loop_
_entity.id
_entity.type
_entity.pdbx_description
1 polymer ?
#
loop_
_entity_poly.entity_id
_entity_poly.type
_entity_poly.pdbx_seq_one_letter_code
_entity_poly.pdbx_strand_id
1 'polypeptide(L)'
;MKGKSITGERDREATEKRLLDTIGKMIAEDGFEKIGINAIATQSGVSKILIYRYFGSVEGLMAAYIRQHDFWINFPLEYPSREKLPAFVKSMFQGQIEQLRNNSTLKRLYRWELSCNNDMIVKLREQREKVGIDLVKKVSELTGHPQKEIAAIASMLTASITYLVMLEDFCPVYNGIPLNENSGWEQINEGIEVLINKVFQDEN
;
A
#
# COMPACT_ATOMS: atom_id res chain seq x y z
N MET A 1 -3.55 -12.32 43.80
CA MET A 1 -2.64 -11.97 42.67
C MET A 1 -3.46 -11.30 41.57
N LYS A 2 -2.83 -10.37 40.83
CA LYS A 2 -3.31 -9.60 39.65
C LYS A 2 -3.82 -8.18 39.95
N GLY A 3 -2.94 -7.22 39.68
CA GLY A 3 -3.23 -5.79 39.58
C GLY A 3 -2.11 -4.96 38.94
N LYS A 4 -1.14 -5.58 38.24
CA LYS A 4 0.10 -4.92 37.78
C LYS A 4 0.33 -4.89 36.26
N SER A 5 -0.62 -5.33 35.41
CA SER A 5 -0.39 -5.40 33.95
C SER A 5 -0.94 -4.23 33.12
N ILE A 6 -1.97 -3.52 33.60
CA ILE A 6 -2.71 -2.54 32.76
C ILE A 6 -1.87 -1.26 32.50
N THR A 7 -1.07 -0.81 33.47
CA THR A 7 -0.30 0.44 33.35
C THR A 7 0.90 0.29 32.40
N GLY A 8 1.63 -0.85 32.48
CA GLY A 8 2.80 -1.09 31.64
C GLY A 8 2.46 -1.38 30.17
N GLU A 9 1.27 -1.96 29.92
CA GLU A 9 0.75 -2.21 28.57
C GLU A 9 0.31 -0.90 27.90
N ARG A 10 -0.37 -0.02 28.65
CA ARG A 10 -0.72 1.34 28.21
C ARG A 10 0.51 2.21 27.90
N ASP A 11 1.57 2.10 28.70
CA ASP A 11 2.84 2.80 28.44
C ASP A 11 3.56 2.25 27.21
N ARG A 12 3.45 0.94 26.94
CA ARG A 12 3.99 0.31 25.73
C ARG A 12 3.28 0.83 24.49
N GLU A 13 1.95 0.75 24.43
CA GLU A 13 1.17 1.22 23.27
C GLU A 13 1.43 2.69 22.97
N ALA A 14 1.48 3.54 24.00
CA ALA A 14 1.79 4.95 23.85
C ALA A 14 3.20 5.19 23.28
N THR A 15 4.17 4.36 23.68
CA THR A 15 5.55 4.45 23.17
C THR A 15 5.66 3.94 21.73
N GLU A 16 5.01 2.83 21.41
CA GLU A 16 4.95 2.30 20.04
C GLU A 16 4.30 3.31 19.09
N LYS A 17 3.16 3.90 19.49
CA LYS A 17 2.50 4.95 18.72
C LYS A 17 3.43 6.15 18.50
N ARG A 18 4.13 6.61 19.54
CA ARG A 18 5.09 7.71 19.41
C ARG A 18 6.19 7.39 18.39
N LEU A 19 6.74 6.18 18.43
CA LEU A 19 7.77 5.76 17.48
C LEU A 19 7.25 5.72 16.04
N LEU A 20 6.03 5.22 15.83
CA LEU A 20 5.37 5.19 14.52
C LEU A 20 5.08 6.61 14.00
N ASP A 21 4.55 7.49 14.85
CA ASP A 21 4.28 8.89 14.51
C ASP A 21 5.59 9.63 14.16
N THR A 22 6.68 9.37 14.89
CA THR A 22 8.01 9.94 14.59
C THR A 22 8.50 9.49 13.23
N ILE A 23 8.44 8.18 12.93
CA ILE A 23 8.86 7.65 11.63
C ILE A 23 8.02 8.22 10.49
N GLY A 24 6.70 8.32 10.66
CA GLY A 24 5.84 8.90 9.64
C GLY A 24 6.23 10.33 9.27
N LYS A 25 6.59 11.16 10.27
CA LYS A 25 7.11 12.51 10.04
C LYS A 25 8.47 12.50 9.33
N MET A 26 9.40 11.66 9.79
CA MET A 26 10.73 11.52 9.16
C MET A 26 10.62 11.11 7.69
N ILE A 27 9.77 10.14 7.36
CA ILE A 27 9.57 9.68 5.98
C ILE A 27 9.00 10.80 5.11
N ALA A 28 8.03 11.56 5.64
CA ALA A 28 7.41 12.67 4.93
C ALA A 28 8.39 13.82 4.65
N GLU A 29 9.28 14.12 5.60
CA GLU A 29 10.26 15.20 5.48
C GLU A 29 11.47 14.78 4.63
N ASP A 30 12.11 13.66 4.99
CA ASP A 30 13.46 13.31 4.54
C ASP A 30 13.56 12.08 3.63
N GLY A 31 12.47 11.31 3.48
CA GLY A 31 12.47 10.04 2.77
C GLY A 31 12.93 8.86 3.65
N PHE A 32 13.06 7.68 3.04
CA PHE A 32 13.39 6.45 3.76
C PHE A 32 14.90 6.30 4.00
N GLU A 33 15.72 6.94 3.17
CA GLU A 33 17.17 6.76 3.11
C GLU A 33 17.90 7.34 4.32
N LYS A 34 17.32 8.36 4.97
CA LYS A 34 17.92 9.04 6.13
C LYS A 34 17.49 8.45 7.47
N ILE A 35 16.64 7.41 7.47
CA ILE A 35 16.11 6.82 8.69
C ILE A 35 17.16 5.92 9.31
N GLY A 36 17.62 6.32 10.50
CA GLY A 36 18.59 5.56 11.28
C GLY A 36 18.24 5.58 12.76
N ILE A 37 18.74 4.58 13.49
CA ILE A 37 18.44 4.37 14.92
C ILE A 37 18.72 5.61 15.78
N ASN A 38 19.77 6.38 15.45
CA ASN A 38 20.13 7.59 16.17
C ASN A 38 19.12 8.71 15.92
N ALA A 39 18.74 8.93 14.66
CA ALA A 39 17.79 9.97 14.29
C ALA A 39 16.42 9.72 14.94
N ILE A 40 15.95 8.47 14.90
CA ILE A 40 14.68 8.07 15.53
C ILE A 40 14.73 8.31 17.04
N ALA A 41 15.78 7.86 17.72
CA ALA A 41 15.89 8.03 19.17
C ALA A 41 15.93 9.50 19.58
N THR A 42 16.67 10.34 18.84
CA THR A 42 16.73 11.78 19.09
C THR A 42 15.38 12.46 18.88
N GLN A 43 14.68 12.17 17.77
CA GLN A 43 13.44 12.86 17.43
C GLN A 43 12.22 12.36 18.23
N SER A 44 12.18 11.07 18.59
CA SER A 44 11.10 10.50 19.40
C SER A 44 11.30 10.69 20.91
N GLY A 45 12.55 10.96 21.35
CA GLY A 45 12.95 10.93 22.75
C GLY A 45 12.89 9.53 23.37
N VAL A 46 12.74 8.47 22.56
CA VAL A 46 12.66 7.08 23.02
C VAL A 46 14.04 6.43 22.91
N SER A 47 14.44 5.69 23.94
CA SER A 47 15.76 5.06 23.96
C SER A 47 15.88 3.97 22.88
N LYS A 48 17.08 3.80 22.32
CA LYS A 48 17.36 2.76 21.30
C LYS A 48 16.99 1.35 21.78
N ILE A 49 17.15 1.08 23.07
CA ILE A 49 16.79 -0.21 23.69
C ILE A 49 15.29 -0.47 23.53
N LEU A 50 14.44 0.55 23.73
CA LEU A 50 12.99 0.40 23.55
C LEU A 50 12.60 0.17 22.10
N ILE A 51 13.29 0.82 21.16
CA ILE A 51 13.08 0.61 19.72
C ILE A 51 13.35 -0.87 19.37
N TYR A 52 14.52 -1.39 19.76
CA TYR A 52 14.85 -2.80 19.54
C TYR A 52 13.90 -3.74 20.28
N ARG A 53 13.51 -3.41 21.52
CA ARG A 53 12.58 -4.22 22.32
C ARG A 53 11.20 -4.35 21.67
N TYR A 54 10.69 -3.29 21.07
CA TYR A 54 9.33 -3.27 20.53
C TYR A 54 9.27 -3.72 19.08
N PHE A 55 10.29 -3.38 18.28
CA PHE A 55 10.26 -3.58 16.83
C PHE A 55 11.37 -4.50 16.30
N GLY A 56 12.32 -4.92 17.14
CA GLY A 56 13.42 -5.81 16.77
C GLY A 56 14.54 -5.14 15.98
N SER A 57 14.22 -4.16 15.12
CA SER A 57 15.18 -3.32 14.40
C SER A 57 14.55 -2.01 13.92
N VAL A 58 15.35 -1.13 13.30
CA VAL A 58 14.84 0.07 12.62
C VAL A 58 13.94 -0.32 11.44
N GLU A 59 14.35 -1.32 10.68
CA GLU A 59 13.58 -1.90 9.58
C GLU A 59 12.28 -2.52 10.08
N GLY A 60 12.28 -3.17 11.24
CA GLY A 60 11.06 -3.68 11.87
C GLY A 60 10.06 -2.58 12.23
N LEU A 61 10.55 -1.42 12.70
CA LEU A 61 9.72 -0.25 12.97
C LEU A 61 9.17 0.36 11.66
N MET A 62 10.02 0.50 10.64
CA MET A 62 9.58 0.95 9.31
C MET A 62 8.53 -0.01 8.72
N ALA A 63 8.71 -1.32 8.86
CA ALA A 63 7.74 -2.32 8.40
C ALA A 63 6.40 -2.18 9.09
N ALA A 64 6.41 -1.95 10.42
CA ALA A 64 5.19 -1.75 11.19
C ALA A 64 4.44 -0.50 10.73
N TYR A 65 5.17 0.60 10.50
CA TYR A 65 4.59 1.83 9.94
C TYR A 65 4.00 1.59 8.54
N ILE A 66 4.76 0.97 7.63
CA ILE A 66 4.31 0.67 6.28
C ILE A 66 3.04 -0.19 6.30
N ARG A 67 3.00 -1.26 7.11
CA ARG A 67 1.82 -2.11 7.21
C ARG A 67 0.57 -1.36 7.66
N GLN A 68 0.69 -0.35 8.51
CA GLN A 68 -0.47 0.45 8.95
C GLN A 68 -1.05 1.34 7.85
N HIS A 69 -0.25 1.64 6.82
CA HIS A 69 -0.63 2.59 5.78
C HIS A 69 -0.73 1.96 4.38
N ASP A 70 -0.31 0.71 4.21
CA ASP A 70 -0.28 0.06 2.91
C ASP A 70 -1.70 -0.31 2.42
N PHE A 71 -2.03 0.15 1.21
CA PHE A 71 -3.35 -0.05 0.61
C PHE A 71 -3.71 -1.54 0.46
N TRP A 72 -2.80 -2.34 -0.09
CA TRP A 72 -3.09 -3.75 -0.41
C TRP A 72 -3.10 -4.63 0.82
N ILE A 73 -2.19 -4.40 1.77
CA ILE A 73 -2.17 -5.16 3.04
C ILE A 73 -3.44 -4.91 3.86
N ASN A 74 -3.99 -3.69 3.80
CA ASN A 74 -5.20 -3.32 4.52
C ASN A 74 -6.48 -3.40 3.68
N PHE A 75 -6.41 -3.96 2.47
CA PHE A 75 -7.57 -4.06 1.59
C PHE A 75 -8.61 -5.03 2.18
N PRO A 76 -9.89 -4.63 2.30
CA PRO A 76 -10.91 -5.49 2.88
C PRO A 76 -11.17 -6.72 1.99
N LEU A 77 -11.08 -7.91 2.57
CA LEU A 77 -11.32 -9.18 1.87
C LEU A 77 -12.80 -9.60 1.86
N GLU A 78 -13.72 -8.63 2.00
CA GLU A 78 -15.15 -8.88 1.90
C GLU A 78 -15.59 -8.81 0.44
N TYR A 79 -15.94 -9.97 -0.12
CA TYR A 79 -16.25 -10.09 -1.55
C TYR A 79 -17.75 -9.95 -1.81
N PRO A 80 -18.14 -9.18 -2.85
CA PRO A 80 -19.53 -9.04 -3.22
C PRO A 80 -20.07 -10.27 -3.96
N SER A 81 -21.36 -10.27 -4.25
CA SER A 81 -21.97 -11.20 -5.22
C SER A 81 -21.43 -10.94 -6.64
N ARG A 82 -21.59 -11.94 -7.52
CA ARG A 82 -21.20 -11.85 -8.94
C ARG A 82 -21.71 -10.58 -9.63
N GLU A 83 -22.97 -10.22 -9.43
CA GLU A 83 -23.61 -9.04 -10.02
C GLU A 83 -22.95 -7.72 -9.61
N LYS A 84 -22.42 -7.65 -8.38
CA LYS A 84 -21.78 -6.46 -7.82
C LYS A 84 -20.25 -6.46 -7.99
N LEU A 85 -19.69 -7.56 -8.50
CA LEU A 85 -18.25 -7.73 -8.67
C LEU A 85 -17.61 -6.69 -9.61
N PRO A 86 -18.20 -6.32 -10.78
CA PRO A 86 -17.60 -5.31 -11.64
C PRO A 86 -17.45 -3.96 -10.94
N ALA A 87 -18.49 -3.51 -10.23
CA ALA A 87 -18.46 -2.26 -9.46
C ALA A 87 -17.42 -2.30 -8.34
N PHE A 88 -17.29 -3.44 -7.65
CA PHE A 88 -16.27 -3.64 -6.64
C PHE A 88 -14.84 -3.55 -7.20
N VAL A 89 -14.55 -4.25 -8.31
CA VAL A 89 -13.22 -4.20 -8.95
C VAL A 89 -12.88 -2.79 -9.44
N LYS A 90 -13.85 -2.05 -9.98
CA LYS A 90 -13.66 -0.64 -10.35
C LYS A 90 -13.31 0.21 -9.12
N SER A 91 -14.08 0.09 -8.04
CA SER A 91 -13.85 0.83 -6.80
C SER A 91 -12.50 0.50 -6.15
N MET A 92 -12.02 -0.73 -6.31
CA MET A 92 -10.70 -1.16 -5.84
C MET A 92 -9.57 -0.40 -6.54
N PHE A 93 -9.57 -0.31 -7.87
CA PHE A 93 -8.54 0.43 -8.61
C PHE A 93 -8.66 1.95 -8.42
N GLN A 94 -9.89 2.48 -8.35
CA GLN A 94 -10.13 3.88 -7.98
C GLN A 94 -9.56 4.20 -6.59
N GLY A 95 -9.81 3.32 -5.61
CA GLY A 95 -9.26 3.45 -4.25
C GLY A 95 -7.74 3.37 -4.23
N GLN A 96 -7.14 2.49 -5.04
CA GLN A 96 -5.68 2.43 -5.19
C GLN A 96 -5.12 3.77 -5.70
N ILE A 97 -5.72 4.34 -6.75
CA ILE A 97 -5.32 5.63 -7.32
C ILE A 97 -5.44 6.72 -6.25
N GLU A 98 -6.61 6.85 -5.62
CA GLU A 98 -6.87 7.88 -4.62
C GLU A 98 -5.89 7.81 -3.45
N GLN A 99 -5.68 6.62 -2.89
CA GLN A 99 -4.77 6.45 -1.75
C GLN A 99 -3.31 6.74 -2.12
N LEU A 100 -2.83 6.28 -3.28
CA LEU A 100 -1.45 6.53 -3.67
C LEU A 100 -1.21 8.00 -4.01
N ARG A 101 -2.13 8.66 -4.71
CA ARG A 101 -1.99 10.09 -5.07
C ARG A 101 -1.99 10.99 -3.85
N ASN A 102 -2.86 10.71 -2.89
CA ASN A 102 -3.03 11.50 -1.67
C ASN A 102 -2.00 11.15 -0.57
N ASN A 103 -1.13 10.16 -0.79
CA ASN A 103 -0.17 9.71 0.20
C ASN A 103 1.26 9.72 -0.38
N SER A 104 1.93 10.88 -0.25
CA SER A 104 3.32 11.05 -0.68
C SER A 104 4.28 10.05 -0.04
N THR A 105 4.02 9.65 1.20
CA THR A 105 4.78 8.61 1.91
C THR A 105 4.66 7.25 1.21
N LEU A 106 3.46 6.85 0.78
CA LEU A 106 3.30 5.61 0.00
C LEU A 106 3.99 5.70 -1.35
N LYS A 107 3.92 6.84 -2.06
CA LYS A 107 4.66 6.99 -3.33
C LYS A 107 6.17 6.82 -3.11
N ARG A 108 6.72 7.42 -2.04
CA ARG A 108 8.13 7.29 -1.67
C ARG A 108 8.48 5.84 -1.32
N LEU A 109 7.60 5.12 -0.64
CA LEU A 109 7.78 3.71 -0.31
C LEU A 109 7.94 2.86 -1.58
N TYR A 110 7.02 3.01 -2.54
CA TYR A 110 7.07 2.25 -3.79
C TYR A 110 8.32 2.56 -4.63
N ARG A 111 8.86 3.78 -4.56
CA ARG A 111 10.16 4.09 -5.18
C ARG A 111 11.32 3.46 -4.42
N TRP A 112 11.30 3.58 -3.09
CA TRP A 112 12.35 3.07 -2.21
C TRP A 112 12.50 1.55 -2.31
N GLU A 113 11.40 0.80 -2.32
CA GLU A 113 11.42 -0.67 -2.41
C GLU A 113 12.09 -1.18 -3.70
N LEU A 114 12.05 -0.41 -4.80
CA LEU A 114 12.70 -0.79 -6.06
C LEU A 114 14.23 -0.67 -6.00
N SER A 115 14.74 0.15 -5.08
CA SER A 115 16.18 0.38 -4.88
C SER A 115 16.79 -0.42 -3.73
N CYS A 116 15.95 -1.06 -2.90
CA CYS A 116 16.35 -1.74 -1.69
C CYS A 116 16.21 -3.26 -1.78
N ASN A 117 17.21 -3.97 -1.27
CA ASN A 117 17.18 -5.42 -1.16
C ASN A 117 17.42 -5.83 0.30
N ASN A 118 16.34 -5.94 1.07
CA ASN A 118 16.39 -6.41 2.46
C ASN A 118 15.19 -7.32 2.77
N ASP A 119 15.34 -8.20 3.77
CA ASP A 119 14.33 -9.20 4.15
C ASP A 119 12.98 -8.61 4.57
N MET A 120 12.97 -7.35 5.01
CA MET A 120 11.75 -6.67 5.42
C MET A 120 10.86 -6.35 4.21
N ILE A 121 11.44 -5.82 3.14
CA ILE A 121 10.74 -5.56 1.88
C ILE A 121 10.22 -6.85 1.26
N VAL A 122 11.01 -7.94 1.32
CA VAL A 122 10.56 -9.26 0.87
C VAL A 122 9.28 -9.67 1.59
N LYS A 123 9.24 -9.57 2.93
CA LYS A 123 8.05 -9.90 3.72
C LYS A 123 6.83 -9.02 3.41
N LEU A 124 7.03 -7.73 3.11
CA LEU A 124 5.93 -6.86 2.70
C LEU A 124 5.37 -7.29 1.33
N ARG A 125 6.24 -7.62 0.38
CA ARG A 125 5.83 -8.14 -0.94
C ARG A 125 5.07 -9.46 -0.81
N GLU A 126 5.54 -10.39 0.02
CA GLU A 126 4.84 -11.65 0.30
C GLU A 126 3.45 -11.43 0.91
N GLN A 127 3.27 -10.41 1.75
CA GLN A 127 1.96 -10.07 2.31
C GLN A 127 1.01 -9.53 1.23
N ARG A 128 1.48 -8.60 0.40
CA ARG A 128 0.70 -8.08 -0.74
C ARG A 128 0.36 -9.19 -1.74
N GLU A 129 1.32 -10.10 -2.01
CA GLU A 129 1.13 -11.23 -2.92
C GLU A 129 0.03 -12.17 -2.46
N LYS A 130 -0.05 -12.47 -1.15
CA LYS A 130 -1.15 -13.28 -0.59
C LYS A 130 -2.51 -12.64 -0.87
N VAL A 131 -2.64 -11.33 -0.61
CA VAL A 131 -3.87 -10.59 -0.90
C VAL A 131 -4.20 -10.61 -2.39
N GLY A 132 -3.20 -10.37 -3.25
CA GLY A 132 -3.35 -10.39 -4.70
C GLY A 132 -3.81 -11.75 -5.23
N ILE A 133 -3.20 -12.84 -4.78
CA ILE A 133 -3.57 -14.21 -5.18
C ILE A 133 -5.02 -14.51 -4.76
N ASP A 134 -5.41 -14.14 -3.54
CA ASP A 134 -6.77 -14.37 -3.04
C ASP A 134 -7.82 -13.59 -3.85
N LEU A 135 -7.53 -12.33 -4.18
CA LEU A 135 -8.37 -11.49 -5.05
C LEU A 135 -8.52 -12.09 -6.45
N VAL A 136 -7.39 -12.44 -7.07
CA VAL A 136 -7.36 -13.04 -8.42
C VAL A 136 -8.13 -14.35 -8.45
N LYS A 137 -7.93 -15.21 -7.46
CA LYS A 137 -8.68 -16.47 -7.32
C LYS A 137 -10.17 -16.20 -7.19
N LYS A 138 -10.57 -15.24 -6.35
CA LYS A 138 -11.99 -14.95 -6.14
C LYS A 138 -12.68 -14.39 -7.38
N VAL A 139 -12.02 -13.47 -8.09
CA VAL A 139 -12.53 -12.93 -9.36
C VAL A 139 -12.65 -14.05 -10.39
N SER A 140 -11.65 -14.93 -10.50
CA SER A 140 -11.69 -16.10 -11.38
C SER A 140 -12.88 -17.03 -11.06
N GLU A 141 -13.09 -17.38 -9.78
CA GLU A 141 -14.22 -18.22 -9.35
C GLU A 141 -15.59 -17.61 -9.67
N LEU A 142 -15.75 -16.30 -9.47
CA LEU A 142 -17.03 -15.61 -9.67
C LEU A 142 -17.34 -15.30 -11.13
N THR A 143 -16.32 -15.29 -12.00
CA THR A 143 -16.49 -14.93 -13.42
C THR A 143 -16.37 -16.12 -14.36
N GLY A 144 -15.70 -17.20 -13.94
CA GLY A 144 -15.36 -18.32 -14.80
C GLY A 144 -14.10 -18.11 -15.65
N HIS A 145 -13.49 -16.91 -15.63
CA HIS A 145 -12.27 -16.66 -16.39
C HIS A 145 -11.06 -17.39 -15.82
N PRO A 146 -10.11 -17.84 -16.66
CA PRO A 146 -8.88 -18.47 -16.20
C PRO A 146 -8.08 -17.57 -15.25
N GLN A 147 -7.67 -18.12 -14.10
CA GLN A 147 -6.90 -17.39 -13.09
C GLN A 147 -5.65 -16.70 -13.65
N LYS A 148 -4.95 -17.34 -14.60
CA LYS A 148 -3.76 -16.80 -15.27
C LYS A 148 -4.02 -15.51 -16.05
N GLU A 149 -5.22 -15.37 -16.63
CA GLU A 149 -5.61 -14.19 -17.42
C GLU A 149 -5.98 -13.04 -16.50
N ILE A 150 -6.79 -13.33 -15.46
CA ILE A 150 -7.12 -12.36 -14.41
C ILE A 150 -5.85 -11.86 -13.72
N ALA A 151 -4.92 -12.76 -13.39
CA ALA A 151 -3.63 -12.39 -12.82
C ALA A 151 -2.86 -11.41 -13.71
N ALA A 152 -2.70 -11.72 -15.00
CA ALA A 152 -1.96 -10.88 -15.93
C ALA A 152 -2.57 -9.47 -16.07
N ILE A 153 -3.90 -9.39 -16.22
CA ILE A 153 -4.61 -8.11 -16.35
C ILE A 153 -4.48 -7.30 -15.06
N ALA A 154 -4.71 -7.93 -13.90
CA ALA A 154 -4.57 -7.27 -12.60
C ALA A 154 -3.14 -6.77 -12.37
N SER A 155 -2.13 -7.57 -12.70
CA SER A 155 -0.72 -7.15 -12.60
C SER A 155 -0.41 -5.96 -13.50
N MET A 156 -0.91 -5.94 -14.74
CA MET A 156 -0.71 -4.81 -15.64
C MET A 156 -1.39 -3.53 -15.12
N LEU A 157 -2.63 -3.63 -14.64
CA LEU A 157 -3.36 -2.48 -14.09
C LEU A 157 -2.69 -1.92 -12.83
N THR A 158 -2.41 -2.79 -11.85
CA THR A 158 -1.78 -2.40 -10.58
C THR A 158 -0.40 -1.78 -10.78
N ALA A 159 0.42 -2.35 -11.68
CA ALA A 159 1.74 -1.83 -12.01
C ALA A 159 1.65 -0.49 -12.76
N SER A 160 0.74 -0.37 -13.73
CA SER A 160 0.55 0.86 -14.50
C SER A 160 0.08 2.01 -13.61
N ILE A 161 -0.91 1.77 -12.73
CA ILE A 161 -1.38 2.75 -11.75
C ILE A 161 -0.23 3.20 -10.86
N THR A 162 0.47 2.26 -10.23
CA THR A 162 1.58 2.58 -9.32
C THR A 162 2.67 3.39 -10.02
N TYR A 163 3.05 2.99 -11.24
CA TYR A 163 4.04 3.72 -12.03
C TYR A 163 3.57 5.14 -12.37
N LEU A 164 2.35 5.30 -12.89
CA LEU A 164 1.83 6.61 -13.28
C LEU A 164 1.69 7.56 -12.09
N VAL A 165 1.26 7.04 -10.92
CA VAL A 165 1.20 7.85 -9.69
C VAL A 165 2.60 8.27 -9.24
N MET A 166 3.60 7.39 -9.36
CA MET A 166 4.98 7.77 -9.10
C MET A 166 5.55 8.71 -10.17
N LEU A 167 5.02 8.68 -11.39
CA LEU A 167 5.50 9.51 -12.49
C LEU A 167 4.91 10.93 -12.43
N GLU A 168 3.70 11.11 -11.89
CA GLU A 168 2.97 12.39 -11.91
C GLU A 168 3.76 13.56 -11.30
N ASP A 169 4.62 13.29 -10.31
CA ASP A 169 5.48 14.29 -9.66
C ASP A 169 6.61 14.79 -10.59
N PHE A 170 6.93 14.07 -11.68
CA PHE A 170 8.06 14.34 -12.58
C PHE A 170 7.65 14.61 -14.03
N CYS A 171 6.55 14.01 -14.48
CA CYS A 171 6.05 14.14 -15.84
C CYS A 171 4.58 14.57 -15.78
N PRO A 172 4.28 15.87 -15.94
CA PRO A 172 2.92 16.38 -15.79
C PRO A 172 1.98 15.87 -16.90
N VAL A 173 2.50 15.45 -18.05
CA VAL A 173 1.69 14.93 -19.17
C VAL A 173 2.27 13.61 -19.67
N TYR A 174 1.44 12.58 -19.79
CA TYR A 174 1.83 11.27 -20.33
C TYR A 174 0.80 10.81 -21.37
N ASN A 175 1.24 10.52 -22.60
CA ASN A 175 0.35 10.20 -23.72
C ASN A 175 -0.76 11.25 -23.98
N GLY A 176 -0.48 12.53 -23.66
CA GLY A 176 -1.46 13.62 -23.76
C GLY A 176 -2.42 13.73 -22.56
N ILE A 177 -2.31 12.86 -21.57
CA ILE A 177 -3.11 12.87 -20.34
C ILE A 177 -2.40 13.75 -19.28
N PRO A 178 -3.05 14.78 -18.72
CA PRO A 178 -2.45 15.64 -17.70
C PRO A 178 -2.46 14.95 -16.32
N LEU A 179 -1.36 14.28 -15.96
CA LEU A 179 -1.21 13.56 -14.69
C LEU A 179 -1.18 14.49 -13.47
N ASN A 180 -0.79 15.75 -13.65
CA ASN A 180 -0.78 16.76 -12.59
C ASN A 180 -2.18 17.35 -12.29
N GLU A 181 -3.21 16.95 -13.03
CA GLU A 181 -4.58 17.42 -12.89
C GLU A 181 -5.54 16.26 -12.60
N ASN A 182 -6.66 16.54 -11.92
CA ASN A 182 -7.66 15.52 -11.65
C ASN A 182 -8.34 15.00 -12.93
N SER A 183 -8.47 15.85 -13.94
CA SER A 183 -9.02 15.50 -15.27
C SER A 183 -8.26 14.34 -15.93
N GLY A 184 -6.92 14.30 -15.80
CA GLY A 184 -6.14 13.19 -16.35
C GLY A 184 -6.39 11.86 -15.63
N TRP A 185 -6.61 11.90 -14.32
CA TRP A 185 -6.92 10.71 -13.53
C TRP A 185 -8.36 10.24 -13.69
N GLU A 186 -9.30 11.14 -13.94
CA GLU A 186 -10.65 10.81 -14.41
C GLU A 186 -10.57 10.03 -15.74
N GLN A 187 -9.79 10.53 -16.70
CA GLN A 187 -9.58 9.84 -17.98
C GLN A 187 -8.91 8.46 -17.82
N ILE A 188 -7.92 8.32 -16.93
CA ILE A 188 -7.29 7.02 -16.62
C ILE A 188 -8.31 6.05 -16.01
N ASN A 189 -9.14 6.53 -15.07
CA ASN A 189 -10.19 5.72 -14.46
C ASN A 189 -11.20 5.23 -15.49
N GLU A 190 -11.67 6.10 -16.38
CA GLU A 190 -12.56 5.71 -17.49
C GLU A 190 -11.94 4.61 -18.37
N GLY A 191 -10.65 4.74 -18.70
CA GLY A 191 -9.92 3.71 -19.44
C GLY A 191 -9.83 2.37 -18.72
N ILE A 192 -9.55 2.39 -17.40
CA ILE A 192 -9.56 1.20 -16.55
C ILE A 192 -10.97 0.57 -16.52
N GLU A 193 -12.01 1.38 -16.38
CA GLU A 193 -13.39 0.90 -16.38
C GLU A 193 -13.78 0.21 -17.69
N VAL A 194 -13.34 0.73 -18.84
CA VAL A 194 -13.56 0.09 -20.15
C VAL A 194 -12.89 -1.29 -20.19
N LEU A 195 -11.65 -1.40 -19.70
CA LEU A 195 -10.93 -2.69 -19.65
C LEU A 195 -11.65 -3.68 -18.73
N ILE A 196 -12.06 -3.23 -17.55
CA ILE A 196 -12.81 -4.04 -16.60
C ILE A 196 -14.12 -4.51 -17.22
N ASN A 197 -14.92 -3.60 -17.80
CA ASN A 197 -16.19 -3.95 -18.42
C ASN A 197 -16.02 -5.03 -19.49
N LYS A 198 -14.97 -4.97 -20.32
CA LYS A 198 -14.69 -6.00 -21.33
C LYS A 198 -14.45 -7.37 -20.72
N VAL A 199 -13.66 -7.45 -19.64
CA VAL A 199 -13.44 -8.71 -18.92
C VAL A 199 -14.76 -9.27 -18.39
N PHE A 200 -15.69 -8.43 -17.93
CA PHE A 200 -16.98 -8.88 -17.40
C PHE A 200 -18.11 -9.02 -18.43
N GLN A 201 -17.89 -8.65 -19.70
CA GLN A 201 -18.91 -8.67 -20.76
C GLN A 201 -18.90 -9.94 -21.63
N ASP A 202 -17.86 -10.77 -21.55
CA ASP A 202 -17.72 -11.97 -22.38
C ASP A 202 -18.59 -13.18 -21.93
N GLU A 203 -19.76 -12.91 -21.34
CA GLU A 203 -20.84 -13.89 -21.19
C GLU A 203 -21.94 -13.63 -22.22
N ASN A 204 -21.73 -14.11 -23.45
CA ASN A 204 -22.81 -14.46 -24.38
C ASN A 204 -22.53 -15.84 -24.97
#